data_AF-A0A7J0C7F0-F1
#
_entry.id   AF-A0A7J0C7F0-F1
#
_cell.length_a   1.000
_cell.length_b   1.000
_cell.length_c   1.000
_cell.angle_alpha   90.00
_cell.angle_beta   90.00
_cell.angle_gamma   90.00
#
_symmetry.space_group_name_H-M   'P 1'
#
loop_
_entity.id
_entity.type
_entity.pdbx_description
1 polymer ?
#
loop_
_entity_poly.entity_id
_entity_poly.type
_entity_poly.pdbx_seq_one_letter_code
_entity_poly.pdbx_strand_id
1 'polypeptide(L)'
;MLTIGIVLLVQHTTGSYGSAGAVAAASGVSMALCAPQSGKLADRFGQRAVLLPGVLVHAVSVGALAALALADAPLWVLFLAAVPTGASIPQVGPMVRARWAAVLGAAPAVPPPR
;
A
#
# COMPACT_ATOMS: atom_id res chain seq x y z
N MET A 1 -1.81 -9.33 4.28
CA MET A 1 -2.64 -9.36 5.50
C MET A 1 -3.67 -8.22 5.53
N LEU A 2 -3.34 -7.01 5.05
CA LEU A 2 -4.28 -5.88 5.03
C LEU A 2 -5.65 -6.20 4.37
N THR A 3 -5.65 -6.82 3.19
CA THR A 3 -6.89 -7.13 2.45
C THR A 3 -7.90 -7.93 3.27
N ILE A 4 -7.47 -9.01 3.91
CA ILE A 4 -8.38 -9.83 4.72
C ILE A 4 -8.82 -9.10 5.99
N GLY A 5 -7.94 -8.26 6.56
CA GLY A 5 -8.29 -7.40 7.70
C GLY A 5 -9.40 -6.41 7.34
N ILE A 6 -9.32 -5.77 6.17
CA ILE A 6 -10.39 -4.89 5.66
C ILE A 6 -11.68 -5.68 5.45
N VAL A 7 -11.61 -6.85 4.82
CA VAL A 7 -12.80 -7.67 4.56
C VAL A 7 -13.50 -8.05 5.87
N LEU A 8 -12.74 -8.57 6.84
CA LEU A 8 -13.32 -9.01 8.12
C LEU A 8 -13.87 -7.84 8.93
N LEU A 9 -13.16 -6.72 8.98
CA LEU A 9 -13.62 -5.52 9.69
C LEU A 9 -14.91 -4.96 9.08
N VAL A 10 -14.93 -4.74 7.77
CA VAL A 10 -16.10 -4.14 7.10
C VAL A 10 -17.27 -5.12 7.09
N GLN A 11 -17.03 -6.42 6.95
CA GLN A 11 -18.10 -7.41 7.07
C GLN A 11 -18.65 -7.44 8.50
N HIS A 12 -17.80 -7.32 9.52
CA HIS A 12 -18.23 -7.28 10.90
C HIS A 12 -19.14 -6.08 11.21
N THR A 13 -18.81 -4.89 10.69
CA THR A 13 -19.58 -3.66 10.97
C THR A 13 -20.77 -3.45 10.04
N THR A 14 -20.70 -3.92 8.78
CA THR A 14 -21.78 -3.71 7.79
C THR A 14 -22.65 -4.95 7.53
N GLY A 15 -22.22 -6.13 7.98
CA GLY A 15 -22.88 -7.41 7.70
C GLY A 15 -22.73 -7.92 6.26
N SER A 16 -22.09 -7.17 5.35
CA SER A 16 -22.06 -7.46 3.92
C SER A 16 -20.67 -7.80 3.39
N TYR A 17 -20.49 -9.02 2.90
CA TYR A 17 -19.28 -9.42 2.18
C TYR A 17 -19.12 -8.69 0.84
N GLY A 18 -20.22 -8.27 0.19
CA GLY A 18 -20.16 -7.50 -1.04
C GLY A 18 -19.53 -6.12 -0.83
N SER A 19 -19.98 -5.40 0.20
CA SER A 19 -19.40 -4.11 0.60
C SER A 19 -17.96 -4.28 1.07
N ALA A 20 -17.69 -5.29 1.88
CA ALA A 20 -16.35 -5.59 2.38
C ALA A 20 -15.35 -5.90 1.25
N GLY A 21 -15.77 -6.73 0.29
CA GLY A 21 -15.00 -7.03 -0.91
C GLY A 21 -14.75 -5.80 -1.77
N ALA A 22 -15.74 -4.93 -1.93
CA ALA A 22 -15.60 -3.70 -2.70
C ALA A 22 -14.60 -2.71 -2.06
N VAL A 23 -14.67 -2.50 -0.74
CA VAL A 23 -13.73 -1.63 -0.01
C VAL A 23 -12.30 -2.20 -0.06
N ALA A 24 -12.16 -3.52 0.06
CA ALA A 24 -10.88 -4.20 -0.11
C ALA A 24 -10.34 -4.08 -1.54
N ALA A 25 -11.20 -4.18 -2.56
CA ALA A 25 -10.84 -3.98 -3.96
C ALA A 25 -10.38 -2.53 -4.23
N ALA A 26 -11.06 -1.52 -3.67
CA ALA A 26 -10.64 -0.13 -3.78
C ALA A 26 -9.22 0.09 -3.22
N SER A 27 -8.92 -0.50 -2.06
CA SER A 27 -7.56 -0.49 -1.49
C SER A 27 -6.56 -1.19 -2.41
N GLY A 28 -6.93 -2.35 -2.97
CA GLY A 28 -6.08 -3.11 -3.90
C GLY A 28 -5.77 -2.37 -5.20
N VAL A 29 -6.77 -1.72 -5.81
CA VAL A 29 -6.60 -0.88 -7.00
C VAL A 29 -5.70 0.31 -6.69
N SER A 30 -5.95 0.99 -5.56
CA SER A 30 -5.10 2.11 -5.14
C SER A 30 -3.64 1.68 -4.93
N MET A 31 -3.41 0.52 -4.32
CA MET A 31 -2.07 -0.05 -4.18
C MET A 31 -1.43 -0.32 -5.54
N ALA A 32 -2.15 -0.95 -6.47
CA ALA A 32 -1.65 -1.27 -7.80
C ALA A 32 -1.23 0.01 -8.56
N LEU A 33 -2.00 1.09 -8.40
CA LEU A 33 -1.72 2.38 -9.02
C LEU A 33 -0.57 3.14 -8.36
N CYS A 34 -0.32 2.98 -7.05
CA CYS A 34 0.67 3.76 -6.31
C CYS A 34 2.01 3.01 -6.06
N ALA A 35 2.02 1.67 -6.14
CA ALA A 35 3.22 0.88 -5.89
C ALA A 35 4.41 1.23 -6.82
N PRO A 36 4.23 1.39 -8.16
CA PRO A 36 5.33 1.80 -9.05
C PRO A 36 5.89 3.18 -8.70
N GLN A 37 5.05 4.10 -8.27
CA GLN A 37 5.37 5.49 -7.96
C GLN A 37 6.19 5.54 -6.68
N SER A 38 5.80 4.78 -5.66
CA SER A 38 6.58 4.59 -4.44
C SER A 38 7.97 4.03 -4.73
N GLY A 39 8.09 3.10 -5.69
CA GLY A 39 9.38 2.59 -6.17
C GLY A 39 10.24 3.69 -6.79
N LYS A 40 9.70 4.43 -7.78
CA LYS A 40 10.39 5.57 -8.43
C LYS A 40 10.83 6.63 -7.43
N LEU A 41 9.99 6.92 -6.42
CA LEU A 41 10.29 7.89 -5.38
C LEU A 41 11.46 7.39 -4.52
N ALA A 42 11.45 6.11 -4.14
CA ALA A 42 12.53 5.52 -3.36
C ALA A 42 13.85 5.44 -4.12
N ASP A 43 13.80 5.20 -5.43
CA ASP A 43 15.00 5.19 -6.28
C ASP A 43 15.58 6.60 -6.42
N ARG A 44 14.73 7.64 -6.49
CA ARG A 44 15.16 9.04 -6.64
C ARG A 44 15.63 9.70 -5.34
N PHE A 45 14.93 9.47 -4.24
CA PHE A 45 15.16 10.16 -2.96
C PHE A 45 15.80 9.27 -1.90
N GLY A 46 16.00 7.98 -2.21
CA GLY A 46 16.48 6.98 -1.28
C GLY A 46 15.35 6.30 -0.50
N GLN A 47 15.58 5.02 -0.18
CA GLN A 47 14.58 4.17 0.48
C GLN A 47 14.13 4.72 1.83
N ARG A 48 15.05 5.22 2.67
CA ARG A 48 14.73 5.72 4.02
C ARG A 48 13.84 6.96 3.99
N ALA A 49 14.11 7.89 3.07
CA ALA A 49 13.37 9.15 2.95
C ALA A 49 11.92 8.94 2.50
N VAL A 50 11.62 7.84 1.79
CA VAL A 50 10.27 7.50 1.33
C VAL A 50 9.56 6.54 2.28
N LEU A 51 10.27 5.56 2.83
CA LEU A 51 9.68 4.55 3.73
C LEU A 51 9.20 5.14 5.05
N LEU A 52 9.99 6.02 5.69
CA LEU A 52 9.62 6.53 7.01
C LEU A 52 8.32 7.35 6.97
N PRO A 53 8.14 8.34 6.08
CA PRO A 53 6.86 9.02 5.93
C PRO A 53 5.76 8.09 5.44
N GLY A 54 6.07 7.19 4.51
CA GLY A 54 5.10 6.24 3.95
C GLY A 54 4.47 5.34 5.01
N VAL A 55 5.28 4.81 5.93
CA VAL A 55 4.81 3.98 7.05
C VAL A 55 3.91 4.78 8.00
N LEU A 56 4.24 6.04 8.28
CA LEU A 56 3.40 6.91 9.11
C LEU A 56 2.04 7.17 8.45
N VAL A 57 2.04 7.54 7.17
CA VAL A 57 0.81 7.74 6.38
C VAL A 57 -0.01 6.45 6.36
N HIS A 58 0.65 5.30 6.20
CA HIS A 58 -0.01 4.00 6.20
C HIS A 58 -0.67 3.67 7.54
N ALA A 59 0.06 3.84 8.65
CA ALA A 59 -0.46 3.60 9.99
C ALA A 59 -1.67 4.49 10.30
N VAL A 60 -1.59 5.79 9.97
CA VAL A 60 -2.69 6.73 10.15
C VAL A 60 -3.89 6.35 9.28
N SER A 61 -3.66 5.98 8.01
CA SER A 61 -4.74 5.62 7.09
C SER A 61 -5.48 4.36 7.53
N VAL A 62 -4.74 3.31 7.92
CA VAL A 62 -5.30 2.07 8.45
C VAL A 62 -6.06 2.33 9.76
N GLY A 63 -5.49 3.14 10.66
CA GLY A 63 -6.14 3.53 11.91
C GLY A 63 -7.43 4.31 11.67
N ALA A 64 -7.43 5.23 10.71
CA ALA A 64 -8.62 6.00 10.32
C ALA A 64 -9.70 5.10 9.72
N LEU A 65 -9.35 4.20 8.79
CA LEU A 65 -10.29 3.22 8.23
C LEU A 65 -10.91 2.35 9.34
N ALA A 66 -10.08 1.88 10.28
CA ALA A 66 -10.54 1.09 11.42
C ALA A 66 -11.50 1.88 12.31
N ALA A 67 -11.12 3.09 12.71
CA ALA A 67 -11.95 3.95 13.55
C ALA A 67 -13.28 4.30 12.87
N LEU A 68 -13.27 4.63 11.58
CA LEU A 68 -14.47 4.95 10.81
C LEU A 68 -15.40 3.74 10.67
N ALA A 69 -14.85 2.56 10.41
CA ALA A 69 -15.64 1.33 10.34
C ALA A 69 -16.29 1.00 11.68
N LEU A 70 -15.54 1.09 12.79
CA LEU A 70 -16.04 0.82 14.14
C LEU A 70 -17.00 1.89 14.66
N ALA A 71 -17.01 3.08 14.06
CA ALA A 71 -17.97 4.15 14.32
C ALA A 71 -19.20 4.08 13.40
N ASP A 72 -19.40 2.98 12.68
CA ASP A 72 -20.51 2.77 11.73
C ASP A 72 -20.63 3.88 10.67
N ALA A 73 -19.49 4.42 10.23
CA ALA A 73 -19.46 5.44 9.20
C ALA A 73 -20.09 4.91 7.89
N PRO A 74 -20.75 5.78 7.10
CA PRO A 74 -21.40 5.35 5.87
C PRO A 74 -20.38 4.80 4.87
N LEU A 75 -20.80 3.83 4.05
CA LEU A 75 -19.92 3.04 3.18
C LEU A 75 -19.01 3.89 2.26
N TRP A 76 -19.52 5.01 1.73
CA TRP A 76 -18.72 5.90 0.88
C TRP A 76 -17.50 6.51 1.62
N VAL A 77 -17.61 6.71 2.94
CA VAL A 77 -16.48 7.17 3.78
C VAL A 77 -15.43 6.07 3.91
N LEU A 78 -15.85 4.80 4.01
CA LEU A 78 -14.93 3.66 4.04
C LEU A 78 -14.19 3.52 2.70
N PHE A 79 -14.85 3.77 1.58
CA PHE A 79 -14.18 3.85 0.27
C PHE A 79 -13.13 4.96 0.23
N LEU A 80 -13.45 6.15 0.73
CA LEU A 80 -12.49 7.26 0.80
C LEU A 80 -11.28 6.95 1.69
N ALA A 81 -11.48 6.26 2.81
CA ALA A 81 -10.40 5.85 3.71
C ALA A 81 -9.59 4.65 3.18
N ALA A 82 -10.21 3.79 2.38
CA ALA A 82 -9.55 2.66 1.72
C ALA A 82 -8.49 3.09 0.69
N VAL A 83 -8.72 4.19 -0.01
CA VAL A 83 -7.77 4.72 -1.01
C VAL A 83 -6.39 5.03 -0.38
N PRO A 84 -6.25 5.94 0.60
CA PRO A 84 -4.95 6.22 1.21
C PRO A 84 -4.39 5.00 1.94
N THR A 85 -5.25 4.12 2.46
CA THR A 85 -4.83 2.84 3.06
C THR A 85 -4.11 1.94 2.06
N GLY A 86 -4.64 1.81 0.85
CA GLY A 86 -4.01 1.07 -0.25
C GLY A 86 -2.81 1.79 -0.87
N ALA A 87 -2.92 3.08 -1.12
CA ALA A 87 -1.89 3.91 -1.75
C ALA A 87 -0.57 3.93 -0.97
N SER A 88 -0.67 3.89 0.36
CA SER A 88 0.47 4.03 1.28
C SER A 88 1.14 2.71 1.67
N ILE A 89 0.71 1.56 1.12
CA ILE A 89 1.26 0.25 1.50
C ILE A 89 2.79 0.24 1.27
N PRO A 90 3.60 0.03 2.34
CA PRO A 90 5.05 0.02 2.22
C PRO A 90 5.54 -1.14 1.35
N GLN A 91 6.31 -0.83 0.30
CA GLN A 91 6.80 -1.81 -0.68
C GLN A 91 8.09 -2.49 -0.21
N VAL A 92 8.08 -3.07 1.00
CA VAL A 92 9.27 -3.64 1.66
C VAL A 92 9.92 -4.74 0.82
N GLY A 93 9.13 -5.66 0.25
CA GLY A 93 9.63 -6.78 -0.56
C GLY A 93 10.43 -6.31 -1.79
N PRO A 94 9.86 -5.47 -2.68
CA PRO A 94 10.59 -4.85 -3.77
C PRO A 94 11.87 -4.11 -3.33
N MET A 95 11.80 -3.35 -2.24
CA MET A 95 12.94 -2.55 -1.75
C MET A 95 14.09 -3.42 -1.23
N VAL A 96 13.77 -4.51 -0.54
CA VAL A 96 14.76 -5.52 -0.11
C VAL A 96 15.41 -6.18 -1.32
N ARG A 97 14.63 -6.57 -2.34
CA ARG A 97 15.18 -7.16 -3.57
C ARG A 97 16.11 -6.18 -4.31
N ALA A 98 15.75 -4.91 -4.39
CA ALA A 98 16.59 -3.89 -5.00
C ALA A 98 17.94 -3.75 -4.26
N ARG A 99 17.94 -3.80 -2.92
CA ARG A 99 19.18 -3.78 -2.13
C ARG A 99 20.05 -5.00 -2.37
N TRP A 100 19.44 -6.19 -2.43
CA TRP A 100 20.18 -7.42 -2.74
C TRP A 100 20.78 -7.38 -4.14
N ALA A 101 20.04 -6.92 -5.15
CA ALA A 101 20.54 -6.79 -6.51
C ALA A 101 21.75 -5.84 -6.61
N ALA A 102 21.73 -4.73 -5.87
CA ALA A 102 22.85 -3.80 -5.79
C ALA A 102 24.09 -4.42 -5.11
N VAL A 103 23.90 -5.15 -4.01
CA VAL A 103 25.00 -5.82 -3.28
C VAL A 103 25.61 -6.97 -4.10
N LEU A 104 24.77 -7.72 -4.81
CA LEU A 104 25.21 -8.87 -5.63
C LEU A 104 25.77 -8.47 -7.00
N GLY A 105 25.86 -7.18 -7.31
CA GLY A 105 26.52 -6.70 -8.52
C GLY A 105 25.78 -7.03 -9.82
N ALA A 106 24.45 -7.08 -9.81
CA ALA A 106 23.66 -7.17 -11.04
C ALA A 106 23.76 -5.84 -11.84
N ALA A 107 24.94 -5.56 -12.39
CA ALA A 107 25.13 -4.49 -13.36
C ALA A 107 24.38 -4.87 -14.66
N PRO A 108 23.65 -3.94 -15.29
CA PRO A 108 23.19 -4.17 -16.64
C PRO A 108 24.44 -4.36 -17.52
N ALA A 109 24.47 -5.46 -18.28
CA ALA A 109 25.50 -5.68 -19.28
C ALA A 109 25.46 -4.52 -20.28
N VAL A 110 26.34 -3.53 -20.10
CA VAL A 110 26.65 -2.55 -21.14
C VAL A 110 27.47 -3.30 -22.20
N PRO A 111 26.98 -3.45 -23.44
CA PRO A 111 27.80 -4.06 -24.47
C PRO A 111 28.97 -3.12 -24.80
N PRO A 112 30.18 -3.64 -25.05
CA PRO A 112 31.33 -2.81 -25.36
C PRO A 112 31.10 -2.02 -26.67
N PRO A 113 31.57 -0.77 -26.76
CA PRO A 113 31.56 -0.03 -28.02
C PRO A 113 32.47 -0.73 -29.04
N ARG A 114 31.99 -0.79 -30.29
CA ARG A 114 32.71 -1.34 -31.44
C ARG A 114 33.86 -0.45 -31.88
#